data_AF-A0A968SZI2-F1
#
_entry.id   AF-A0A968SZI2-F1
#
_cell.length_a   1.000
_cell.length_b   1.000
_cell.length_c   1.000
_cell.angle_alpha   90.00
_cell.angle_beta   90.00
_cell.angle_gamma   90.00
#
_symmetry.space_group_name_H-M   'P 1'
#
loop_
_entity.id
_entity.type
_entity.pdbx_description
1 polymer ?
#
loop_
_entity_poly.entity_id
_entity_poly.type
_entity_poly.pdbx_seq_one_letter_code
_entity_poly.pdbx_strand_id
1 'polypeptide(L)'
;MRQVFAGYGYDNYYAAAGIVSALEQSTATIRAFLDRDEAEEALALLDVLTDEYSTGWIDYDDSDGELGLFFADIGRLWAEALLAADLWPDARSSWLERLQHWHSEAEEYGIEGLAIAVQAAEEGWEEPWVKRAILGRAQPGEHAVSDWDRALPLIRLRVLERQGQMDEALNLARAYGLVGEVALILARMGRSAEARELGLAQLETAAEALALALALLDQQDIGGALAVGERGMSLADPRGDLAIWLMELARRESSTDLALRAGEEAL
;
A
#
# COMPACT_ATOMS: atom_id res chain seq x y z
N MET A 1 4.09 18.99 -19.04
CA MET A 1 5.28 18.13 -18.91
C MET A 1 5.87 17.63 -20.22
N ARG A 2 5.36 17.99 -21.42
CA ARG A 2 6.13 17.83 -22.67
C ARG A 2 7.56 18.42 -22.65
N GLN A 3 7.80 19.43 -21.81
CA GLN A 3 9.14 20.00 -21.58
C GLN A 3 10.07 19.10 -20.76
N VAL A 4 9.54 18.18 -19.93
CA VAL A 4 10.34 17.24 -19.14
C VAL A 4 11.00 16.25 -20.09
N PHE A 5 10.21 15.57 -20.93
CA PHE A 5 10.74 14.67 -21.95
C PHE A 5 11.62 15.42 -22.97
N ALA A 6 11.21 16.59 -23.47
CA ALA A 6 12.04 17.35 -24.43
C ALA A 6 13.37 17.87 -23.84
N GLY A 7 13.54 17.87 -22.52
CA GLY A 7 14.76 18.28 -21.82
C GLY A 7 15.87 17.22 -21.82
N TYR A 8 15.54 15.96 -22.13
CA TYR A 8 16.48 14.86 -22.22
C TYR A 8 16.52 14.37 -23.68
N GLY A 9 17.71 14.28 -24.28
CA GLY A 9 17.84 13.71 -25.63
C GLY A 9 17.66 12.20 -25.59
N TYR A 10 17.09 11.61 -26.64
CA TYR A 10 16.81 10.16 -26.74
C TYR A 10 18.05 9.27 -26.55
N ASP A 11 19.24 9.74 -26.93
CA ASP A 11 20.51 9.01 -26.77
C ASP A 11 21.16 9.16 -25.38
N ASN A 12 20.51 9.87 -24.44
CA ASN A 12 21.06 10.07 -23.11
C ASN A 12 20.77 8.86 -22.20
N TYR A 13 21.82 8.14 -21.82
CA TYR A 13 21.77 7.00 -20.91
C TYR A 13 21.09 7.30 -19.56
N TYR A 14 21.07 8.56 -19.12
CA TYR A 14 20.42 9.00 -17.87
C TYR A 14 19.07 9.69 -18.10
N ALA A 15 18.50 9.62 -19.31
CA ALA A 15 17.22 10.27 -19.63
C ALA A 15 16.08 9.74 -18.75
N ALA A 16 15.92 8.42 -18.67
CA ALA A 16 14.87 7.78 -17.88
C ALA A 16 14.88 8.25 -16.41
N ALA A 17 16.02 8.14 -15.74
CA ALA A 17 16.18 8.60 -14.35
C ALA A 17 15.95 10.11 -14.16
N GLY A 18 16.42 10.92 -15.11
CA GLY A 18 16.17 12.36 -15.07
C GLY A 18 14.68 12.71 -15.24
N ILE A 19 13.99 12.00 -16.12
CA ILE A 19 12.55 12.15 -16.36
C ILE A 19 11.77 11.73 -15.11
N VAL A 20 12.02 10.53 -14.58
CA VAL A 20 11.32 10.03 -13.37
C VAL A 20 11.55 11.00 -12.20
N SER A 21 12.78 11.44 -11.97
CA SER A 21 13.06 12.41 -10.90
C SER A 21 12.34 13.75 -11.10
N ALA A 22 12.21 14.22 -12.34
CA ALA A 22 11.41 15.42 -12.62
C ALA A 22 9.89 15.20 -12.37
N LEU A 23 9.40 13.96 -12.49
CA LEU A 23 8.01 13.59 -12.23
C LEU A 23 7.73 13.33 -10.74
N GLU A 24 8.76 13.11 -9.90
CA GLU A 24 8.62 12.92 -8.44
C GLU A 24 7.90 14.09 -7.76
N GLN A 25 8.10 15.32 -8.23
CA GLN A 25 7.40 16.48 -7.67
C GLN A 25 5.89 16.40 -7.95
N SER A 26 5.50 15.94 -9.13
CA SER A 26 4.09 15.77 -9.51
C SER A 26 3.44 14.66 -8.69
N THR A 27 4.08 13.50 -8.57
CA THR A 27 3.55 12.38 -7.77
C THR A 27 3.51 12.69 -6.29
N ALA A 28 4.49 13.43 -5.74
CA ALA A 28 4.44 13.93 -4.37
C ALA A 28 3.28 14.91 -4.15
N THR A 29 2.97 15.75 -5.14
CA THR A 29 1.82 16.67 -5.08
C THR A 29 0.50 15.90 -5.09
N ILE A 30 0.35 14.91 -5.98
CA ILE A 30 -0.82 14.03 -6.02
C ILE A 30 -0.99 13.30 -4.69
N ARG A 31 0.09 12.76 -4.15
CA ARG A 31 0.10 12.09 -2.84
C ARG A 31 -0.40 13.03 -1.74
N ALA A 32 0.07 14.27 -1.72
CA ALA A 32 -0.37 15.25 -0.74
C ALA A 32 -1.88 15.58 -0.83
N PHE A 33 -2.47 15.57 -2.02
CA PHE A 33 -3.92 15.68 -2.18
C PHE A 33 -4.66 14.47 -1.60
N LEU A 34 -4.19 13.25 -1.91
CA LEU A 34 -4.78 12.01 -1.37
C LEU A 34 -4.70 11.94 0.15
N ASP A 35 -3.59 12.37 0.74
CA ASP A 35 -3.39 12.39 2.20
C ASP A 35 -4.31 13.40 2.91
N ARG A 36 -4.88 14.36 2.17
CA ARG A 36 -5.82 15.39 2.67
C ARG A 36 -7.29 15.08 2.33
N ASP A 37 -7.57 13.90 1.78
CA ASP A 37 -8.88 13.50 1.25
C ASP A 37 -9.40 14.39 0.09
N GLU A 38 -8.48 15.06 -0.62
CA GLU A 38 -8.74 15.90 -1.80
C GLU A 38 -8.61 15.05 -3.08
N ALA A 39 -9.39 13.97 -3.16
CA ALA A 39 -9.23 12.94 -4.19
C ALA A 39 -9.61 13.41 -5.61
N GLU A 40 -10.54 14.35 -5.74
CA GLU A 40 -10.93 14.91 -7.04
C GLU A 40 -9.81 15.76 -7.66
N GLU A 41 -9.12 16.56 -6.83
CA GLU A 41 -7.93 17.31 -7.22
C GLU A 41 -6.78 16.36 -7.63
N ALA A 42 -6.61 15.26 -6.91
CA ALA A 42 -5.66 14.21 -7.26
C ALA A 42 -6.01 13.59 -8.63
N LEU A 43 -7.27 13.26 -8.90
CA LEU A 43 -7.73 12.73 -10.19
C LEU A 43 -7.45 13.69 -11.34
N ALA A 44 -7.72 15.00 -11.15
CA ALA A 44 -7.47 16.00 -12.18
C ALA A 44 -5.98 16.12 -12.54
N LEU A 45 -5.09 16.05 -11.54
CA LEU A 45 -3.65 16.10 -11.79
C LEU A 45 -3.11 14.79 -12.38
N LEU A 46 -3.65 13.65 -11.93
CA LEU A 46 -3.36 12.33 -12.49
C LEU A 46 -3.75 12.23 -13.97
N ASP A 47 -4.91 12.77 -14.35
CA ASP A 47 -5.37 12.82 -15.75
C ASP A 47 -4.34 13.49 -16.66
N VAL A 48 -3.90 14.69 -16.26
CA VAL A 48 -2.88 15.46 -17.01
C VAL A 48 -1.53 14.74 -17.02
N LEU A 49 -1.10 14.19 -15.87
CA LEU A 49 0.16 13.47 -15.76
C LEU A 49 0.17 12.24 -16.66
N THR A 50 -0.87 11.41 -16.60
CA THR A 50 -0.94 10.16 -17.37
C THR A 50 -1.08 10.42 -18.86
N ASP A 51 -1.90 11.39 -19.29
CA ASP A 51 -2.03 11.74 -20.71
C ASP A 51 -0.67 12.15 -21.33
N GLU A 52 0.06 13.04 -20.63
CA GLU A 52 1.37 13.47 -21.09
C GLU A 52 2.41 12.36 -21.01
N TYR A 53 2.36 11.52 -19.97
CA TYR A 53 3.30 10.43 -19.76
C TYR A 53 3.15 9.33 -20.81
N SER A 54 1.92 8.85 -21.04
CA SER A 54 1.59 7.78 -21.99
C SER A 54 2.02 8.12 -23.43
N THR A 55 2.03 9.40 -23.80
CA THR A 55 2.54 9.83 -25.10
C THR A 55 4.07 9.94 -25.13
N GLY A 56 4.69 10.46 -24.07
CA GLY A 56 6.10 10.89 -24.08
C GLY A 56 7.12 9.77 -23.89
N TRP A 57 6.74 8.69 -23.19
CA TRP A 57 7.67 7.64 -22.78
C TRP A 57 8.09 6.70 -23.93
N ILE A 58 7.22 6.52 -24.94
CA ILE A 58 7.39 5.56 -26.05
C ILE A 58 8.71 5.78 -26.80
N ASP A 59 9.12 7.04 -26.97
CA ASP A 59 10.32 7.38 -27.72
C ASP A 59 11.63 6.93 -27.05
N TYR A 60 11.59 6.48 -25.79
CA TYR A 60 12.77 6.13 -24.99
C TYR A 60 13.03 4.63 -24.89
N ASP A 61 12.12 3.77 -25.37
CA ASP A 61 12.25 2.30 -25.39
C ASP A 61 12.71 1.70 -24.04
N ASP A 62 12.16 2.21 -22.94
CA ASP A 62 12.55 1.89 -21.56
C ASP A 62 11.43 1.12 -20.82
N SER A 63 10.77 0.19 -21.52
CA SER A 63 9.61 -0.56 -21.00
C SER A 63 9.95 -1.51 -19.85
N ASP A 64 11.15 -2.09 -19.84
CA ASP A 64 11.67 -2.92 -18.75
C ASP A 64 12.48 -2.11 -17.72
N GLY A 65 12.55 -0.79 -17.90
CA GLY A 65 13.35 0.12 -17.09
C GLY A 65 12.53 1.06 -16.22
N GLU A 66 13.11 2.20 -15.87
CA GLU A 66 12.53 3.11 -14.89
C GLU A 66 11.21 3.74 -15.38
N LEU A 67 11.12 4.03 -16.69
CA LEU A 67 9.89 4.57 -17.27
C LEU A 67 8.77 3.51 -17.31
N GLY A 68 9.10 2.25 -17.61
CA GLY A 68 8.14 1.16 -17.50
C GLY A 68 7.60 0.97 -16.09
N LEU A 69 8.51 0.95 -15.10
CA LEU A 69 8.17 0.77 -13.68
C LEU A 69 7.31 1.92 -13.14
N PHE A 70 7.52 3.15 -13.60
CA PHE A 70 6.76 4.32 -13.15
C PHE A 70 5.24 4.23 -13.44
N PHE A 71 4.82 3.44 -14.43
CA PHE A 71 3.39 3.17 -14.65
C PHE A 71 2.74 2.49 -13.44
N ALA A 72 3.46 1.63 -12.72
CA ALA A 72 2.93 0.98 -11.51
C ALA A 72 2.71 2.00 -10.38
N ASP A 73 3.58 3.01 -10.27
CA ASP A 73 3.44 4.08 -9.28
C ASP A 73 2.22 4.96 -9.58
N ILE A 74 2.05 5.35 -10.84
CA ILE A 74 0.87 6.10 -11.29
C ILE A 74 -0.40 5.27 -11.13
N GLY A 75 -0.36 3.98 -11.48
CA GLY A 75 -1.49 3.06 -11.32
C GLY A 75 -1.97 2.97 -9.87
N ARG A 76 -1.05 2.89 -8.90
CA ARG A 76 -1.39 2.89 -7.48
C ARG A 76 -2.02 4.22 -7.01
N LEU A 77 -1.54 5.36 -7.52
CA LEU A 77 -2.13 6.67 -7.22
C LEU A 77 -3.55 6.79 -7.78
N TRP A 78 -3.78 6.34 -9.01
CA TRP A 78 -5.11 6.28 -9.61
C TRP A 78 -6.06 5.39 -8.83
N ALA A 79 -5.64 4.17 -8.48
CA ALA A 79 -6.47 3.24 -7.73
C ALA A 79 -6.94 3.86 -6.40
N GLU A 80 -6.03 4.52 -5.68
CA GLU A 80 -6.36 5.21 -4.43
C GLU A 80 -7.30 6.40 -4.65
N ALA A 81 -7.04 7.24 -5.66
CA ALA A 81 -7.85 8.40 -5.98
C ALA A 81 -9.29 8.01 -6.36
N LEU A 82 -9.45 6.99 -7.19
CA LEU A 82 -10.75 6.47 -7.65
C LEU A 82 -11.58 5.87 -6.51
N LEU A 83 -10.91 5.22 -5.55
CA LEU A 83 -11.57 4.64 -4.38
C LEU A 83 -11.89 5.70 -3.31
N ALA A 84 -11.09 6.77 -3.23
CA ALA A 84 -11.30 7.84 -2.25
C ALA A 84 -12.33 8.88 -2.71
N ALA A 85 -12.47 9.12 -4.02
CA ALA A 85 -13.39 10.11 -4.57
C ALA A 85 -14.86 9.67 -4.53
N ASP A 86 -15.76 10.62 -4.24
CA ASP A 86 -17.21 10.42 -4.29
C ASP A 86 -17.74 10.52 -5.73
N LEU A 87 -17.38 9.52 -6.54
CA LEU A 87 -17.71 9.50 -7.96
C LEU A 87 -19.10 8.92 -8.22
N TRP A 88 -19.90 9.65 -8.99
CA TRP A 88 -21.09 9.11 -9.63
C TRP A 88 -20.71 7.99 -10.62
N PRO A 89 -21.61 7.00 -10.86
CA PRO A 89 -21.33 5.88 -11.76
C PRO A 89 -20.82 6.32 -13.15
N ASP A 90 -21.44 7.33 -13.76
CA ASP A 90 -21.05 7.82 -15.09
C ASP A 90 -19.63 8.41 -15.11
N ALA A 91 -19.23 9.10 -14.05
CA ALA A 91 -17.89 9.65 -13.91
C ALA A 91 -16.85 8.54 -13.75
N ARG A 92 -17.14 7.52 -12.94
CA ARG A 92 -16.28 6.33 -12.80
C ARG A 92 -16.16 5.56 -14.12
N SER A 93 -17.26 5.37 -14.85
CA SER A 93 -17.22 4.72 -16.17
C SER A 93 -16.39 5.50 -17.19
N SER A 94 -16.44 6.84 -17.14
CA SER A 94 -15.59 7.68 -18.00
C SER A 94 -14.11 7.54 -17.66
N TRP A 95 -13.76 7.47 -16.36
CA TRP A 95 -12.38 7.19 -15.94
C TRP A 95 -11.91 5.79 -16.33
N LEU A 96 -12.79 4.79 -16.19
CA LEU A 96 -12.50 3.42 -16.61
C LEU A 96 -12.13 3.36 -18.09
N GLU A 97 -12.92 3.98 -18.97
CA GLU A 97 -12.65 4.00 -20.41
C GLU A 97 -11.29 4.64 -20.73
N ARG A 98 -10.96 5.76 -20.08
CA ARG A 98 -9.66 6.43 -20.25
C ARG A 98 -8.50 5.55 -19.77
N LEU A 99 -8.64 4.93 -18.60
CA LEU A 99 -7.61 4.06 -18.03
C LEU A 99 -7.40 2.81 -18.85
N GLN A 100 -8.47 2.20 -19.37
CA GLN A 100 -8.38 1.05 -20.27
C GLN A 100 -7.64 1.42 -21.57
N HIS A 101 -7.89 2.62 -22.10
CA HIS A 101 -7.15 3.10 -23.27
C HIS A 101 -5.64 3.23 -22.99
N TRP A 102 -5.24 3.99 -21.97
CA TRP A 102 -3.81 4.14 -21.63
C TRP A 102 -3.16 2.81 -21.23
N HIS A 103 -3.89 1.93 -20.54
CA HIS A 103 -3.39 0.61 -20.18
C HIS A 103 -3.14 -0.24 -21.42
N SER A 104 -4.07 -0.24 -22.39
CA SER A 104 -3.90 -0.99 -23.64
C SER A 104 -2.70 -0.48 -24.46
N GLU A 105 -2.48 0.83 -24.51
CA GLU A 105 -1.31 1.41 -25.18
C GLU A 105 0.00 0.99 -24.48
N ALA A 106 0.02 0.93 -23.15
CA ALA A 106 1.19 0.46 -22.39
C ALA A 106 1.42 -1.06 -22.55
N GLU A 107 0.34 -1.85 -22.63
CA GLU A 107 0.38 -3.31 -22.81
C GLU A 107 0.99 -3.70 -24.17
N GLU A 108 0.80 -2.89 -25.22
CA GLU A 108 1.47 -3.08 -26.52
C GLU A 108 3.01 -3.11 -26.39
N TYR A 109 3.54 -2.57 -25.30
CA TYR A 109 4.96 -2.56 -24.94
C TYR A 109 5.28 -3.43 -23.71
N GLY A 110 4.38 -4.33 -23.30
CA GLY A 110 4.59 -5.28 -22.20
C GLY A 110 4.42 -4.68 -20.80
N ILE A 111 3.81 -3.50 -20.66
CA ILE A 111 3.64 -2.84 -19.36
C ILE A 111 2.22 -3.04 -18.81
N GLU A 112 2.14 -3.62 -17.62
CA GLU A 112 0.87 -3.84 -16.91
C GLU A 112 0.58 -2.80 -15.80
N GLY A 113 1.41 -1.77 -15.65
CA GLY A 113 1.41 -0.89 -14.47
C GLY A 113 0.08 -0.18 -14.15
N LEU A 114 -0.77 0.06 -15.15
CA LEU A 114 -2.11 0.67 -14.96
C LEU A 114 -3.22 -0.34 -14.65
N ALA A 115 -2.97 -1.65 -14.70
CA ALA A 115 -3.97 -2.69 -14.47
C ALA A 115 -4.67 -2.54 -13.11
N ILE A 116 -3.94 -2.15 -12.07
CA ILE A 116 -4.49 -1.90 -10.72
C ILE A 116 -5.51 -0.75 -10.71
N ALA A 117 -5.30 0.29 -11.51
CA ALA A 117 -6.21 1.43 -11.63
C ALA A 117 -7.49 1.03 -12.37
N VAL A 118 -7.34 0.25 -13.44
CA VAL A 118 -8.47 -0.34 -14.18
C VAL A 118 -9.30 -1.19 -13.22
N GLN A 119 -8.68 -2.13 -12.49
CA GLN A 119 -9.38 -2.97 -11.52
C GLN A 119 -10.10 -2.15 -10.44
N ALA A 120 -9.48 -1.09 -9.92
CA ALA A 120 -10.11 -0.20 -8.94
C ALA A 120 -11.33 0.55 -9.52
N ALA A 121 -11.27 0.99 -10.77
CA ALA A 121 -12.38 1.64 -11.45
C ALA A 121 -13.52 0.66 -11.81
N GLU A 122 -13.19 -0.59 -12.16
CA GLU A 122 -14.16 -1.64 -12.49
C GLU A 122 -14.92 -2.12 -11.25
N GLU A 123 -14.20 -2.55 -10.22
CA GLU A 123 -14.80 -3.10 -9.01
C GLU A 123 -15.35 -1.99 -8.10
N GLY A 124 -14.54 -0.96 -7.84
CA GLY A 124 -14.82 0.06 -6.84
C GLY A 124 -15.24 -0.51 -5.48
N TRP A 125 -16.11 0.22 -4.79
CA TRP A 125 -16.81 -0.22 -3.57
C TRP A 125 -18.13 -0.93 -3.84
N GLU A 126 -18.66 -0.77 -5.06
CA GLU A 126 -20.02 -1.19 -5.39
C GLU A 126 -20.10 -2.66 -5.83
N GLU A 127 -18.96 -3.26 -6.17
CA GLU A 127 -18.83 -4.66 -6.51
C GLU A 127 -19.46 -5.57 -5.43
N PRO A 128 -20.35 -6.52 -5.79
CA PRO A 128 -21.13 -7.29 -4.82
C PRO A 128 -20.31 -7.99 -3.73
N TRP A 129 -19.13 -8.52 -4.07
CA TRP A 129 -18.29 -9.18 -3.08
C TRP A 129 -17.61 -8.19 -2.13
N VAL A 130 -17.18 -7.01 -2.63
CA VAL A 130 -16.61 -5.93 -1.81
C VAL A 130 -17.65 -5.43 -0.82
N LYS A 131 -18.88 -5.14 -1.28
CA LYS A 131 -20.00 -4.75 -0.39
C LYS A 131 -20.28 -5.77 0.69
N ARG A 132 -20.28 -7.06 0.35
CA ARG A 132 -20.47 -8.13 1.34
C ARG A 132 -19.34 -8.14 2.36
N ALA A 133 -18.10 -8.01 1.90
CA ALA A 133 -16.91 -8.04 2.74
C ALA A 133 -16.90 -6.88 3.74
N ILE A 134 -17.08 -5.63 3.31
CA ILE A 134 -17.09 -4.45 4.21
C ILE A 134 -18.22 -4.53 5.25
N LEU A 135 -19.37 -5.13 4.89
CA LEU A 135 -20.49 -5.37 5.81
C LEU A 135 -20.28 -6.58 6.76
N GLY A 136 -19.10 -7.20 6.75
CA GLY A 136 -18.76 -8.34 7.61
C GLY A 136 -19.50 -9.64 7.24
N ARG A 137 -19.95 -9.78 5.99
CA ARG A 137 -20.73 -10.93 5.50
C ARG A 137 -19.89 -11.94 4.69
N ALA A 138 -18.64 -11.62 4.39
CA ALA A 138 -17.69 -12.55 3.78
C ALA A 138 -17.02 -13.41 4.87
N GLN A 139 -16.67 -14.65 4.53
CA GLN A 139 -15.86 -15.49 5.40
C GLN A 139 -14.40 -14.98 5.41
N PRO A 140 -13.65 -15.16 6.51
CA PRO A 140 -12.23 -14.90 6.51
C PRO A 140 -11.52 -15.70 5.41
N GLY A 141 -10.70 -15.02 4.61
CA GLY A 141 -9.99 -15.63 3.47
C GLY A 141 -10.86 -16.02 2.28
N GLU A 142 -12.15 -15.65 2.24
CA GLU A 142 -13.04 -15.91 1.09
C GLU A 142 -12.46 -15.33 -0.21
N HIS A 143 -11.74 -14.22 -0.11
CA HIS A 143 -11.05 -13.55 -1.22
C HIS A 143 -9.56 -13.44 -0.93
N ALA A 144 -8.95 -14.51 -0.40
CA ALA A 144 -7.53 -14.53 -0.10
C ALA A 144 -6.69 -14.14 -1.33
N VAL A 145 -5.76 -13.21 -1.15
CA VAL A 145 -4.86 -12.72 -2.19
C VAL A 145 -3.47 -13.30 -2.01
N SER A 146 -2.74 -13.49 -3.12
CA SER A 146 -1.32 -13.80 -3.06
C SER A 146 -0.52 -12.59 -2.60
N ASP A 147 0.71 -12.77 -2.13
CA ASP A 147 1.56 -11.63 -1.75
C ASP A 147 1.82 -10.65 -2.90
N TRP A 148 1.84 -11.14 -4.14
CA TRP A 148 2.03 -10.33 -5.34
C TRP A 148 0.83 -9.43 -5.64
N ASP A 149 -0.38 -9.83 -5.21
CA ASP A 149 -1.64 -9.15 -5.51
C ASP A 149 -2.15 -8.26 -4.36
N ARG A 150 -1.32 -8.02 -3.33
CA ARG A 150 -1.71 -7.27 -2.13
C ARG A 150 -1.90 -5.78 -2.34
N ALA A 151 -1.43 -5.24 -3.47
CA ALA A 151 -1.43 -3.81 -3.73
C ALA A 151 -2.82 -3.15 -3.60
N LEU A 152 -3.82 -3.66 -4.33
CA LEU A 152 -5.18 -3.11 -4.31
C LEU A 152 -5.89 -3.33 -2.97
N PRO A 153 -5.84 -4.52 -2.34
CA PRO A 153 -6.30 -4.73 -0.98
C PRO A 153 -5.76 -3.68 0.01
N LEU A 154 -4.44 -3.43 0.02
CA LEU A 154 -3.83 -2.47 0.94
C LEU A 154 -4.27 -1.02 0.65
N ILE A 155 -4.47 -0.66 -0.61
CA ILE A 155 -5.04 0.66 -0.98
C ILE A 155 -6.46 0.81 -0.43
N ARG A 156 -7.30 -0.22 -0.59
CA ARG A 156 -8.68 -0.20 -0.04
C ARG A 156 -8.68 -0.04 1.48
N LEU A 157 -7.83 -0.78 2.19
CA LEU A 157 -7.71 -0.64 3.64
C LEU A 157 -7.30 0.78 4.03
N ARG A 158 -6.29 1.35 3.37
CA ARG A 158 -5.84 2.73 3.61
C ARG A 158 -6.96 3.75 3.45
N VAL A 159 -7.76 3.63 2.38
CA VAL A 159 -8.90 4.54 2.13
C VAL A 159 -9.93 4.45 3.25
N LEU A 160 -10.34 3.23 3.63
CA LEU A 160 -11.32 3.01 4.71
C LEU A 160 -10.80 3.54 6.05
N GLU A 161 -9.55 3.25 6.40
CA GLU A 161 -8.96 3.71 7.66
C GLU A 161 -8.86 5.24 7.73
N ARG A 162 -8.47 5.90 6.63
CA ARG A 162 -8.40 7.37 6.57
C ARG A 162 -9.78 8.01 6.71
N GLN A 163 -10.81 7.38 6.16
CA GLN A 163 -12.21 7.81 6.29
C GLN A 163 -12.83 7.44 7.66
N GLY A 164 -12.06 6.85 8.58
CA GLY A 164 -12.53 6.45 9.91
C GLY A 164 -13.43 5.20 9.91
N GLN A 165 -13.49 4.47 8.80
CA GLN A 165 -14.30 3.26 8.61
C GLN A 165 -13.54 2.01 9.06
N MET A 166 -13.14 2.00 10.34
CA MET A 166 -12.26 0.97 10.90
C MET A 166 -12.90 -0.43 10.94
N ASP A 167 -14.21 -0.51 11.17
CA ASP A 167 -14.94 -1.79 11.18
C ASP A 167 -15.00 -2.39 9.76
N GLU A 168 -15.28 -1.56 8.74
CA GLU A 168 -15.26 -1.94 7.33
C GLU A 168 -13.86 -2.38 6.90
N ALA A 169 -12.81 -1.65 7.29
CA ALA A 169 -11.43 -2.01 7.03
C ALA A 169 -11.07 -3.36 7.65
N LEU A 170 -11.45 -3.58 8.91
CA LEU A 170 -11.22 -4.85 9.61
C LEU A 170 -11.92 -6.03 8.91
N ASN A 171 -13.18 -5.83 8.51
CA ASN A 171 -13.95 -6.87 7.83
C ASN A 171 -13.36 -7.20 6.45
N LEU A 172 -12.93 -6.17 5.71
CA LEU A 172 -12.31 -6.34 4.41
C LEU A 172 -10.93 -7.02 4.51
N ALA A 173 -10.10 -6.62 5.47
CA ALA A 173 -8.81 -7.28 5.73
C ALA A 173 -8.98 -8.77 6.05
N ARG A 174 -10.01 -9.13 6.83
CA ARG A 174 -10.37 -10.53 7.09
C ARG A 174 -10.78 -11.26 5.82
N ALA A 175 -11.62 -10.66 4.99
CA ALA A 175 -12.05 -11.27 3.73
C ALA A 175 -10.87 -11.57 2.80
N TYR A 176 -9.86 -10.69 2.78
CA TYR A 176 -8.60 -10.87 2.05
C TYR A 176 -7.60 -11.84 2.71
N GLY A 177 -7.87 -12.32 3.93
CA GLY A 177 -6.94 -13.18 4.66
C GLY A 177 -5.65 -12.48 5.11
N LEU A 178 -5.64 -11.14 5.18
CA LEU A 178 -4.46 -10.35 5.54
C LEU A 178 -4.26 -10.29 7.05
N VAL A 179 -3.77 -11.38 7.64
CA VAL A 179 -3.64 -11.55 9.10
C VAL A 179 -2.86 -10.41 9.77
N GLY A 180 -1.72 -10.00 9.18
CA GLY A 180 -0.94 -8.86 9.69
C GLY A 180 -1.74 -7.56 9.75
N GLU A 181 -2.48 -7.23 8.69
CA GLU A 181 -3.32 -6.03 8.64
C GLU A 181 -4.49 -6.11 9.62
N VAL A 182 -5.11 -7.30 9.77
CA VAL A 182 -6.16 -7.52 10.77
C VAL A 182 -5.63 -7.22 12.18
N ALA A 183 -4.43 -7.67 12.51
CA ALA A 183 -3.82 -7.41 13.82
C ALA A 183 -3.53 -5.91 14.02
N LEU A 184 -3.01 -5.23 12.99
CA LEU A 184 -2.72 -3.79 13.04
C LEU A 184 -3.99 -2.96 13.22
N ILE A 185 -5.05 -3.26 12.46
CA ILE A 185 -6.33 -2.56 12.56
C ILE A 185 -6.94 -2.77 13.96
N LEU A 186 -6.90 -4.00 14.49
CA LEU A 186 -7.35 -4.29 15.87
C LEU A 186 -6.58 -3.46 16.91
N ALA A 187 -5.26 -3.35 16.77
CA ALA A 187 -4.44 -2.53 17.66
C ALA A 187 -4.85 -1.05 17.55
N ARG A 188 -4.98 -0.49 16.34
CA ARG A 188 -5.42 0.92 16.13
C ARG A 188 -6.80 1.21 16.71
N MET A 189 -7.70 0.23 16.74
CA MET A 189 -9.02 0.32 17.39
C MET A 189 -8.97 0.22 18.93
N GLY A 190 -7.79 0.08 19.54
CA GLY A 190 -7.62 -0.12 20.99
C GLY A 190 -7.95 -1.55 21.46
N ARG A 191 -8.09 -2.51 20.55
CA ARG A 191 -8.40 -3.92 20.84
C ARG A 191 -7.11 -4.73 21.04
N SER A 192 -6.20 -4.20 21.86
CA SER A 192 -4.83 -4.71 22.03
C SER A 192 -4.77 -6.19 22.43
N ALA A 193 -5.70 -6.66 23.27
CA ALA A 193 -5.75 -8.06 23.67
C ALA A 193 -5.98 -9.01 22.49
N GLU A 194 -6.93 -8.67 21.61
CA GLU A 194 -7.23 -9.46 20.40
C GLU A 194 -6.10 -9.37 19.38
N ALA A 195 -5.56 -8.16 19.17
CA ALA A 195 -4.43 -7.93 18.27
C ALA A 195 -3.21 -8.77 18.69
N ARG A 196 -2.89 -8.79 19.99
CA ARG A 196 -1.81 -9.59 20.57
C ARG A 196 -2.06 -11.09 20.40
N GLU A 197 -3.26 -11.57 20.71
CA GLU A 197 -3.58 -13.00 20.57
C GLU A 197 -3.40 -13.46 19.12
N LEU A 198 -3.92 -12.70 18.16
CA LEU A 198 -3.73 -12.97 16.74
C LEU A 198 -2.24 -12.92 16.35
N GLY A 199 -1.55 -11.88 16.82
CA GLY A 199 -0.12 -11.66 16.59
C GLY A 199 0.77 -12.83 17.00
N LEU A 200 0.53 -13.36 18.21
CA LEU A 200 1.30 -14.47 18.76
C LEU A 200 1.03 -15.80 18.02
N ALA A 201 -0.19 -15.96 17.50
CA ALA A 201 -0.66 -17.21 16.92
C ALA A 201 -0.35 -17.35 15.42
N GLN A 202 -0.44 -16.26 14.64
CA GLN A 202 -0.57 -16.36 13.19
C GLN A 202 0.35 -15.46 12.36
N LEU A 203 1.16 -14.59 12.96
CA LEU A 203 2.16 -13.84 12.17
C LEU A 203 3.25 -14.77 11.66
N GLU A 204 3.74 -14.47 10.46
CA GLU A 204 4.71 -15.33 9.76
C GLU A 204 6.09 -14.69 9.68
N THR A 205 6.16 -13.35 9.70
CA THR A 205 7.40 -12.60 9.52
C THR A 205 7.75 -11.71 10.72
N ALA A 206 9.05 -11.48 10.92
CA ALA A 206 9.55 -10.56 11.94
C ALA A 206 9.15 -9.10 11.65
N ALA A 207 9.01 -8.72 10.38
CA ALA A 207 8.53 -7.41 9.97
C ALA A 207 7.08 -7.16 10.41
N GLU A 208 6.18 -8.12 10.23
CA GLU A 208 4.80 -8.03 10.74
C GLU A 208 4.76 -7.94 12.27
N ALA A 209 5.60 -8.73 12.95
CA ALA A 209 5.69 -8.68 14.40
C ALA A 209 6.17 -7.31 14.90
N LEU A 210 7.17 -6.71 14.25
CA LEU A 210 7.63 -5.36 14.56
C LEU A 210 6.51 -4.33 14.35
N ALA A 211 5.83 -4.38 13.21
CA ALA A 211 4.74 -3.45 12.91
C ALA A 211 3.62 -3.53 13.97
N LEU A 212 3.22 -4.75 14.35
CA LEU A 212 2.20 -4.95 15.38
C LEU A 212 2.69 -4.50 16.77
N ALA A 213 3.94 -4.80 17.12
CA ALA A 213 4.50 -4.43 18.41
C ALA A 213 4.59 -2.90 18.57
N LEU A 214 4.93 -2.16 17.51
CA LEU A 214 4.87 -0.71 17.47
C LEU A 214 3.44 -0.20 17.67
N ALA A 215 2.46 -0.77 16.96
CA ALA A 215 1.06 -0.37 17.11
C ALA A 215 0.51 -0.63 18.52
N LEU A 216 0.91 -1.73 19.16
CA LEU A 216 0.57 -2.02 20.56
C LEU A 216 1.23 -1.02 21.53
N LEU A 217 2.48 -0.63 21.27
CA LEU A 217 3.19 0.35 22.07
C LEU A 217 2.52 1.74 22.00
N ASP A 218 2.05 2.15 20.81
CA ASP A 218 1.29 3.41 20.65
C ASP A 218 0.02 3.40 21.49
N GLN A 219 -0.63 2.24 21.63
CA GLN A 219 -1.79 2.02 22.50
C GLN A 219 -1.43 1.83 23.98
N GLN A 220 -0.17 2.06 24.36
CA GLN A 220 0.37 1.87 25.72
C GLN A 220 0.29 0.42 26.23
N ASP A 221 0.09 -0.58 25.36
CA ASP A 221 0.19 -2.00 25.71
C ASP A 221 1.65 -2.47 25.60
N ILE A 222 2.48 -1.98 26.52
CA ILE A 222 3.90 -2.31 26.60
C ILE A 222 4.12 -3.82 26.74
N GLY A 223 3.29 -4.49 27.54
CA GLY A 223 3.37 -5.93 27.75
C GLY A 223 3.06 -6.72 26.48
N GLY A 224 2.04 -6.29 25.73
CA GLY A 224 1.74 -6.85 24.41
C GLY A 224 2.83 -6.60 23.39
N ALA A 225 3.38 -5.39 23.34
CA ALA A 225 4.47 -5.02 22.47
C ALA A 225 5.72 -5.89 22.69
N LEU A 226 6.13 -6.09 23.95
CA LEU A 226 7.24 -6.98 24.31
C LEU A 226 6.96 -8.43 23.93
N ALA A 227 5.75 -8.95 24.19
CA ALA A 227 5.40 -10.33 23.91
C ALA A 227 5.39 -10.63 22.40
N VAL A 228 4.79 -9.74 21.59
CA VAL A 228 4.78 -9.87 20.12
C VAL A 228 6.20 -9.74 19.57
N GLY A 229 6.99 -8.78 20.07
CA GLY A 229 8.37 -8.60 19.63
C GLY A 229 9.23 -9.83 19.92
N GLU A 230 9.13 -10.40 21.13
CA GLU A 230 9.83 -11.63 21.48
C GLU A 230 9.43 -12.81 20.59
N ARG A 231 8.13 -12.97 20.29
CA ARG A 231 7.67 -13.99 19.34
C ARG A 231 8.27 -13.77 17.96
N GLY A 232 8.34 -12.53 17.49
CA GLY A 232 8.88 -12.17 16.18
C GLY A 232 10.34 -12.58 15.96
N MET A 233 11.14 -12.71 17.03
CA MET A 233 12.53 -13.21 16.94
C MET A 233 12.65 -14.65 16.40
N SER A 234 11.54 -15.39 16.40
CA SER A 234 11.44 -16.76 15.88
C SER A 234 10.64 -16.87 14.57
N LEU A 235 10.31 -15.74 13.94
CA LEU A 235 9.60 -15.66 12.67
C LEU A 235 10.58 -15.47 11.49
N ALA A 236 10.05 -15.52 10.27
CA ALA A 236 10.85 -15.37 9.06
C ALA A 236 11.55 -14.00 9.00
N ASP A 237 12.77 -14.00 8.45
CA ASP A 237 13.61 -12.82 8.25
C ASP A 237 12.98 -11.78 7.31
N PRO A 238 13.43 -10.50 7.37
CA PRO A 238 14.55 -9.98 8.17
C PRO A 238 14.19 -9.67 9.63
N ARG A 239 15.03 -10.13 10.57
CA ARG A 239 14.88 -9.89 12.02
C ARG A 239 15.65 -8.68 12.56
N GLY A 240 16.56 -8.09 11.78
CA GLY A 240 17.47 -7.04 12.27
C GLY A 240 16.76 -5.83 12.91
N ASP A 241 15.81 -5.21 12.20
CA ASP A 241 15.08 -4.05 12.71
C ASP A 241 14.27 -4.38 13.97
N LEU A 242 13.64 -5.58 13.98
CA LEU A 242 12.91 -6.06 15.14
C LEU A 242 13.84 -6.25 16.34
N ALA A 243 15.00 -6.88 16.12
CA ALA A 243 15.98 -7.17 17.16
C ALA A 243 16.51 -5.88 17.80
N ILE A 244 16.86 -4.87 16.99
CA ILE A 244 17.31 -3.56 17.45
C ILE A 244 16.22 -2.89 18.30
N TRP A 245 15.00 -2.82 17.75
CA TRP A 245 13.88 -2.18 18.44
C TRP A 245 13.53 -2.88 19.76
N LEU A 246 13.48 -4.22 19.76
CA LEU A 246 13.13 -5.02 20.92
C LEU A 246 14.18 -4.91 22.02
N MET A 247 15.47 -4.86 21.66
CA MET A 247 16.56 -4.62 22.61
C MET A 247 16.35 -3.28 23.33
N GLU A 248 16.07 -2.21 22.59
CA GLU A 248 15.88 -0.88 23.18
C GLU A 248 14.67 -0.82 24.11
N LEU A 249 13.54 -1.38 23.67
CA LEU A 249 12.33 -1.44 24.50
C LEU A 249 12.55 -2.28 25.76
N ALA A 250 13.13 -3.48 25.63
CA ALA A 250 13.38 -4.37 26.75
C ALA A 250 14.33 -3.74 27.79
N ARG A 251 15.34 -2.97 27.35
CA ARG A 251 16.23 -2.22 28.27
C ARG A 251 15.47 -1.15 29.05
N ARG A 252 14.59 -0.39 28.37
CA ARG A 252 13.76 0.64 29.02
C ARG A 252 12.85 0.03 30.08
N GLU A 253 12.28 -1.13 29.79
CA GLU A 253 11.40 -1.87 30.69
C GLU A 253 12.14 -2.80 31.67
N SER A 254 13.46 -2.65 31.82
CA SER A 254 14.31 -3.44 32.74
C SER A 254 14.23 -4.97 32.54
N SER A 255 13.89 -5.41 31.32
CA SER A 255 13.84 -6.82 30.90
C SER A 255 15.19 -7.27 30.35
N THR A 256 16.19 -7.38 31.24
CA THR A 256 17.61 -7.56 30.86
C THR A 256 17.90 -8.81 30.02
N ASP A 257 17.26 -9.93 30.32
CA ASP A 257 17.45 -11.17 29.55
C ASP A 257 16.97 -11.04 28.10
N LEU A 258 15.78 -10.46 27.91
CA LEU A 258 15.21 -10.21 26.59
C LEU A 258 16.07 -9.21 25.80
N ALA A 259 16.56 -8.15 26.46
CA ALA A 259 17.46 -7.20 25.84
C ALA A 259 18.76 -7.84 25.32
N LEU A 260 19.34 -8.78 26.08
CA LEU A 260 20.54 -9.49 25.67
C LEU A 260 20.27 -10.39 24.46
N ARG A 261 19.22 -11.22 24.51
CA ARG A 261 18.84 -12.10 23.39
C ARG A 261 18.54 -11.31 22.12
N ALA A 262 17.81 -10.20 22.23
CA ALA A 262 17.54 -9.34 21.09
C ALA A 262 18.83 -8.69 20.54
N GLY A 263 19.75 -8.29 21.41
CA GLY A 263 21.04 -7.71 21.00
C GLY A 263 21.96 -8.68 20.25
N GLU A 264 21.89 -9.99 20.53
CA GLU A 264 22.69 -11.01 19.84
C GLU A 264 22.25 -11.21 18.38
N GLU A 265 20.95 -11.09 18.09
CA GLU A 265 20.37 -11.23 16.74
C GLU A 265 20.45 -9.93 15.91
N ALA A 266 20.77 -8.80 16.56
CA ALA A 266 20.93 -7.50 15.90
C ALA A 266 22.32 -7.28 15.25
N LEU A 267 23.26 -8.21 15.45
CA LEU A 267 24.66 -8.16 14.99
C LEU A 267 24.88 -8.97 13.71
#